data_AF-W1I3F1-F1
#
_entry.id   AF-W1I3F1-F1
#
_cell.length_a   1.000
_cell.length_b   1.000
_cell.length_c   1.000
_cell.angle_alpha   90.00
_cell.angle_beta   90.00
_cell.angle_gamma   90.00
#
_symmetry.space_group_name_H-M   'P 1'
#
loop_
_entity.id
_entity.type
_entity.pdbx_description
1 polymer ?
#
loop_
_entity_poly.entity_id
_entity_poly.type
_entity_poly.pdbx_seq_one_letter_code
_entity_poly.pdbx_strand_id
1 'polypeptide(L)'
;MKPTELKQEYIRLRAEGNSYSNIAEQLHISKSTCTKWERELAAEIDELKRAELAELYESYSMTKQARIRKLGDTLDKINEALEQADFSEVDPAKLLDFKLKYTEALKGEYVGQKKAIEPESLEARDIVEALADLLNRTRAGDITTDQAQRESLILSNLLKAYDTTEVKAKLDELEAIVGGRR
;
A
#
# COMPACT_ATOMS: atom_id res chain seq x y z
N MET A 1 28.52 12.62 -28.99
CA MET A 1 28.39 12.01 -27.65
C MET A 1 29.31 10.82 -27.55
N LYS A 2 29.89 10.58 -26.38
CA LYS A 2 30.64 9.34 -26.11
C LYS A 2 29.67 8.15 -26.07
N PRO A 3 30.13 6.91 -26.33
CA PRO A 3 29.24 5.73 -26.36
C PRO A 3 28.41 5.52 -25.09
N THR A 4 28.95 5.88 -23.92
CA THR A 4 28.25 5.79 -22.64
C THR A 4 27.11 6.81 -22.52
N GLU A 5 27.32 8.04 -22.98
CA GLU A 5 26.30 9.11 -22.96
C GLU A 5 25.12 8.76 -23.87
N LEU A 6 25.38 8.12 -25.02
CA LEU A 6 24.31 7.66 -25.92
C LEU A 6 23.43 6.57 -25.28
N LYS A 7 24.02 5.65 -24.52
CA LYS A 7 23.26 4.61 -23.80
C LYS A 7 22.43 5.21 -22.67
N GLN A 8 22.98 6.16 -21.92
CA GLN A 8 22.23 6.88 -20.89
C GLN A 8 21.04 7.65 -21.48
N GLU A 9 21.26 8.36 -22.58
CA GLU A 9 20.18 9.07 -23.28
C GLU A 9 19.13 8.11 -23.85
N TYR A 10 19.56 6.97 -24.40
CA TYR A 10 18.65 5.90 -24.84
C TYR A 10 17.76 5.39 -23.69
N ILE A 11 18.35 5.13 -22.51
CA ILE A 11 17.61 4.69 -21.32
C ILE A 11 16.56 5.73 -20.94
N ARG A 12 16.94 7.02 -20.87
CA ARG A 12 16.01 8.12 -20.55
C ARG A 12 14.84 8.16 -21.53
N LEU A 13 15.11 8.21 -22.83
CA LEU A 13 14.06 8.30 -23.86
C LEU A 13 13.15 7.07 -23.86
N ARG A 14 13.69 5.87 -23.57
CA ARG A 14 12.89 4.64 -23.46
C ARG A 14 12.04 4.60 -22.20
N ALA A 15 12.53 5.12 -21.08
CA ALA A 15 11.74 5.27 -19.86
C ALA A 15 10.55 6.21 -20.07
N GLU A 16 10.78 7.34 -20.75
CA GLU A 16 9.75 8.30 -21.20
C GLU A 16 8.74 7.72 -22.23
N GLY A 17 8.96 6.48 -22.72
CA GLY A 17 8.03 5.80 -23.63
C GLY A 17 8.24 6.07 -25.12
N ASN A 18 9.36 6.70 -25.51
CA ASN A 18 9.64 6.97 -26.92
C ASN A 18 9.84 5.69 -27.75
N SER A 19 9.37 5.72 -29.00
CA SER A 19 9.51 4.61 -29.95
C SER A 19 10.94 4.49 -30.50
N TYR A 20 11.34 3.30 -30.96
CA TYR A 20 12.65 3.10 -31.60
C TYR A 20 12.87 4.00 -32.82
N SER A 21 11.81 4.34 -33.57
CA SER A 21 11.93 5.23 -34.72
C SER A 21 12.33 6.64 -34.28
N ASN A 22 11.69 7.17 -33.24
CA ASN A 22 12.00 8.49 -32.70
C ASN A 22 13.43 8.54 -32.14
N ILE A 23 13.79 7.53 -31.34
CA ILE A 23 15.12 7.48 -30.71
C ILE A 23 16.24 7.29 -31.74
N ALA A 24 16.02 6.47 -32.77
CA ALA A 24 16.99 6.26 -33.83
C ALA A 24 17.31 7.57 -34.58
N GLU A 25 16.30 8.39 -34.82
CA GLU A 25 16.45 9.73 -35.43
C GLU A 25 17.19 10.68 -34.49
N GLN A 26 16.74 10.77 -33.23
CA GLN A 26 17.29 11.70 -32.23
C GLN A 26 18.75 11.41 -31.86
N LEU A 27 19.12 10.14 -31.73
CA LEU A 27 20.47 9.72 -31.33
C LEU A 27 21.37 9.40 -32.52
N HIS A 28 20.86 9.51 -33.74
CA HIS A 28 21.55 9.12 -34.98
C HIS A 28 22.10 7.68 -34.93
N ILE A 29 21.29 6.73 -34.44
CA ILE A 29 21.63 5.30 -34.36
C ILE A 29 20.68 4.46 -35.22
N SER A 30 21.09 3.24 -35.58
CA SER A 30 20.20 2.34 -36.31
C SER A 30 19.11 1.74 -35.41
N LYS A 31 17.98 1.34 -36.01
CA LYS A 31 16.95 0.56 -35.32
C LYS A 31 17.47 -0.77 -34.78
N SER A 32 18.45 -1.39 -35.47
CA SER A 32 19.10 -2.61 -34.97
C SER A 32 19.88 -2.38 -33.68
N THR A 33 20.52 -1.21 -33.53
CA THR A 33 21.15 -0.79 -32.27
C THR A 33 20.13 -0.60 -31.16
N CYS A 34 18.96 0.00 -31.44
CA CYS A 34 17.86 0.09 -30.48
C CYS A 34 17.43 -1.29 -29.99
N THR A 35 17.17 -2.25 -30.89
CA THR A 35 16.78 -3.61 -30.50
C THR A 35 17.83 -4.30 -29.64
N LYS A 36 19.12 -4.08 -29.92
CA LYS A 36 20.22 -4.62 -29.09
C LYS A 36 20.23 -3.97 -27.71
N TRP A 37 20.14 -2.65 -27.66
CA TRP A 37 20.20 -1.88 -26.41
C TRP A 37 18.97 -2.09 -25.53
N GLU A 38 17.77 -2.31 -26.09
CA GLU A 38 16.60 -2.67 -25.29
C GLU A 38 16.86 -3.95 -24.48
N ARG A 39 17.48 -4.96 -25.10
CA ARG A 39 17.82 -6.22 -24.40
C ARG A 39 18.94 -6.04 -23.39
N GLU A 40 19.95 -5.27 -23.74
CA GLU A 40 21.14 -5.04 -22.92
C GLU A 40 20.84 -4.17 -21.68
N LEU A 41 19.97 -3.17 -21.84
CA LEU A 41 19.70 -2.11 -20.86
C LEU A 41 18.30 -2.23 -20.24
N ALA A 42 17.59 -3.35 -20.45
CA ALA A 42 16.22 -3.56 -19.98
C ALA A 42 16.06 -3.26 -18.48
N ALA A 43 16.97 -3.77 -17.66
CA ALA A 43 16.94 -3.57 -16.21
C ALA A 43 17.10 -2.08 -15.83
N GLU A 44 17.96 -1.34 -16.51
CA GLU A 44 18.19 0.09 -16.27
C GLU A 44 16.98 0.94 -16.72
N ILE A 45 16.37 0.59 -17.85
CA ILE A 45 15.13 1.21 -18.33
C ILE A 45 13.99 0.96 -17.35
N ASP A 46 13.82 -0.27 -16.88
CA ASP A 46 12.75 -0.63 -15.94
C ASP A 46 12.96 -0.05 -14.54
N GLU A 47 14.21 0.09 -14.09
CA GLU A 47 14.54 0.83 -12.87
C GLU A 47 14.17 2.32 -13.02
N LEU A 48 14.57 2.97 -14.12
CA LEU A 48 14.25 4.38 -14.35
C LEU A 48 12.74 4.61 -14.44
N LYS A 49 11.99 3.75 -15.15
CA LYS A 49 10.52 3.82 -15.19
C LYS A 49 9.89 3.69 -13.80
N ARG A 50 10.41 2.78 -12.96
CA ARG A 50 9.92 2.64 -11.59
C ARG A 50 10.24 3.87 -10.75
N ALA A 51 11.42 4.46 -10.92
CA ALA A 51 11.79 5.68 -10.24
C ALA A 51 10.91 6.87 -10.66
N GLU A 52 10.70 7.08 -11.96
CA GLU A 52 9.82 8.12 -12.50
C GLU A 52 8.36 7.95 -12.02
N LEU A 53 7.86 6.71 -12.01
CA LEU A 53 6.53 6.41 -11.49
C LEU A 53 6.43 6.65 -9.98
N ALA A 54 7.47 6.29 -9.21
CA ALA A 54 7.51 6.54 -7.78
C ALA A 54 7.52 8.04 -7.47
N GLU A 55 8.28 8.84 -8.23
CA GLU A 55 8.29 10.30 -8.13
C GLU A 55 6.91 10.87 -8.47
N LEU A 56 6.25 10.36 -9.52
CA LEU A 56 4.89 10.73 -9.86
C LEU A 56 3.93 10.43 -8.70
N TYR A 57 4.01 9.24 -8.11
CA TYR A 57 3.19 8.88 -6.94
C TYR A 57 3.45 9.76 -5.72
N GLU A 58 4.69 10.17 -5.48
CA GLU A 58 5.01 11.11 -4.40
C GLU A 58 4.40 12.50 -4.70
N SER A 59 4.59 13.03 -5.91
CA SER A 59 4.09 14.37 -6.30
C SER A 59 2.56 14.50 -6.21
N TYR A 60 1.83 13.43 -6.56
CA TYR A 60 0.37 13.40 -6.51
C TYR A 60 -0.19 12.85 -5.19
N SER A 61 0.65 12.68 -4.16
CA SER A 61 0.20 12.15 -2.86
C SER A 61 -0.51 10.79 -2.98
N MET A 62 -0.01 9.90 -3.85
CA MET A 62 -0.52 8.53 -4.01
C MET A 62 0.17 7.54 -3.06
N THR A 63 1.38 7.85 -2.58
CA THR A 63 2.03 7.09 -1.50
C THR A 63 1.44 7.50 -0.14
N LYS A 64 1.44 6.57 0.83
CA LYS A 64 1.03 6.87 2.20
C LYS A 64 1.90 7.97 2.81
N GLN A 65 3.22 7.91 2.59
CA GLN A 65 4.17 8.92 3.04
C GLN A 65 3.84 10.31 2.50
N ALA A 66 3.58 10.43 1.20
CA ALA A 66 3.22 11.71 0.59
C ALA A 66 1.89 12.26 1.12
N ARG A 67 0.88 11.41 1.33
CA ARG A 67 -0.38 11.84 1.98
C ARG A 67 -0.17 12.34 3.39
N ILE A 68 0.61 11.62 4.20
CA ILE A 68 0.95 12.03 5.58
C ILE A 68 1.60 13.42 5.58
N ARG A 69 2.62 13.64 4.73
CA ARG A 69 3.28 14.94 4.60
C ARG A 69 2.29 16.03 4.20
N LYS A 70 1.51 15.80 3.14
CA LYS A 70 0.55 16.78 2.63
C LYS A 70 -0.54 17.15 3.64
N LEU A 71 -1.08 16.15 4.34
CA LEU A 71 -2.08 16.35 5.39
C LEU A 71 -1.49 17.11 6.59
N GLY A 72 -0.27 16.74 7.02
CA GLY A 72 0.47 17.43 8.09
C GLY A 72 0.74 18.89 7.76
N ASP A 73 1.35 19.18 6.61
CA ASP A 73 1.63 20.55 6.14
C ASP A 73 0.37 21.41 6.08
N THR A 74 -0.77 20.81 5.71
CA THR A 74 -2.05 21.52 5.66
C THR A 74 -2.60 21.77 7.06
N LEU A 75 -2.46 20.80 7.96
CA LEU A 75 -2.88 20.92 9.35
C LEU A 75 -2.07 21.99 10.10
N ASP A 76 -0.77 22.09 9.85
CA ASP A 76 0.10 23.12 10.42
C ASP A 76 -0.38 24.52 10.03
N LYS A 77 -0.70 24.75 8.75
CA LYS A 77 -1.28 26.02 8.28
C LYS A 77 -2.63 26.33 8.91
N ILE A 78 -3.47 25.32 9.13
CA ILE A 78 -4.75 25.49 9.83
C ILE A 78 -4.51 25.86 11.30
N ASN A 79 -3.53 25.24 11.96
CA ASN A 79 -3.16 25.56 13.34
C ASN A 79 -2.64 27.01 13.44
N GLU A 80 -1.73 27.43 12.57
CA GLU A 80 -1.23 28.80 12.51
C GLU A 80 -2.37 29.82 12.34
N ALA A 81 -3.31 29.55 11.42
CA ALA A 81 -4.46 30.42 11.20
C ALA A 81 -5.39 30.48 12.42
N LEU A 82 -5.59 29.37 13.13
CA LEU A 82 -6.39 29.31 14.36
C LEU A 82 -5.72 30.03 15.52
N GLU A 83 -4.40 29.97 15.65
CA GLU A 83 -3.65 30.68 16.70
C GLU A 83 -3.70 32.20 16.53
N GLN A 84 -3.79 32.68 15.29
CA GLN A 84 -3.89 34.11 14.95
C GLN A 84 -5.33 34.62 14.90
N ALA A 85 -6.33 33.74 14.89
CA ALA A 85 -7.72 34.14 14.77
C ALA A 85 -8.24 34.77 16.07
N ASP A 86 -8.83 35.97 15.96
CA ASP A 86 -9.65 36.52 17.03
C ASP A 86 -11.06 35.91 16.97
N PHE A 87 -11.32 34.97 17.88
CA PHE A 87 -12.59 34.28 17.99
C PHE A 87 -13.76 35.17 18.45
N SER A 88 -13.49 36.41 18.88
CA SER A 88 -14.52 37.38 19.19
C SER A 88 -15.04 38.12 17.95
N GLU A 89 -14.23 38.18 16.88
CA GLU A 89 -14.56 38.89 15.64
C GLU A 89 -14.98 37.95 14.49
N VAL A 90 -14.49 36.70 14.48
CA VAL A 90 -14.76 35.73 13.42
C VAL A 90 -15.22 34.41 14.00
N ASP A 91 -16.31 33.85 13.47
CA ASP A 91 -16.76 32.50 13.80
C ASP A 91 -15.73 31.45 13.31
N PRO A 92 -15.03 30.76 14.23
CA PRO A 92 -13.99 29.83 13.85
C PRO A 92 -14.50 28.46 13.44
N ALA A 93 -15.82 28.23 13.45
CA ALA A 93 -16.41 26.92 13.22
C ALA A 93 -15.83 26.22 11.97
N LYS A 94 -15.58 26.97 10.90
CA LYS A 94 -15.02 26.42 9.66
C LYS A 94 -13.56 25.98 9.78
N LEU A 95 -12.71 26.74 10.48
CA LEU A 95 -11.31 26.37 10.70
C LEU A 95 -11.19 25.20 11.68
N LEU A 96 -12.03 25.17 12.72
CA LEU A 96 -12.12 24.04 13.64
C LEU A 96 -12.63 22.77 12.95
N ASP A 97 -13.63 22.88 12.06
CA ASP A 97 -14.12 21.79 11.23
C ASP A 97 -13.03 21.24 10.29
N PHE A 98 -12.27 22.12 9.63
CA PHE A 98 -11.13 21.70 8.82
C PHE A 98 -10.04 21.05 9.67
N LYS A 99 -9.70 21.60 10.83
CA LYS A 99 -8.76 20.98 11.77
C LYS A 99 -9.18 19.56 12.13
N LEU A 100 -10.45 19.35 12.48
CA LEU A 100 -10.99 18.03 12.79
C LEU A 100 -10.86 17.07 11.60
N LYS A 101 -11.35 17.47 10.41
CA LYS A 101 -11.33 16.64 9.20
C LYS A 101 -9.93 16.22 8.77
N TYR A 102 -8.97 17.15 8.77
CA TYR A 102 -7.59 16.84 8.41
C TYR A 102 -6.88 15.99 9.46
N THR A 103 -7.20 16.18 10.75
CA THR A 103 -6.70 15.32 11.82
C THR A 103 -7.24 13.90 11.69
N GLU A 104 -8.52 13.72 11.37
CA GLU A 104 -9.13 12.41 11.15
C GLU A 104 -8.55 11.72 9.90
N ALA A 105 -8.38 12.45 8.80
CA ALA A 105 -7.74 11.94 7.60
C ALA A 105 -6.29 11.49 7.88
N LEU A 106 -5.52 12.28 8.62
CA LEU A 106 -4.15 11.95 9.00
C LEU A 106 -4.09 10.72 9.92
N LYS A 107 -5.01 10.62 10.88
CA LYS A 107 -5.17 9.43 11.73
C LYS A 107 -5.52 8.19 10.90
N GLY A 108 -6.30 8.34 9.84
CA GLY A 108 -6.59 7.25 8.89
C GLY A 108 -5.37 6.72 8.14
N GLU A 109 -4.32 7.53 8.00
CA GLU A 109 -3.06 7.08 7.40
C GLU A 109 -2.16 6.29 8.35
N TYR A 110 -2.43 6.34 9.65
CA TYR A 110 -1.62 5.65 10.66
C TYR A 110 -1.58 4.15 10.42
N VAL A 111 -0.38 3.59 10.52
CA VAL A 111 -0.13 2.15 10.51
C VAL A 111 0.72 1.84 11.74
N GLY A 112 0.26 0.89 12.54
CA GLY A 112 0.98 0.44 13.72
C GLY A 112 2.40 -0.01 13.42
N GLN A 113 3.32 0.30 14.33
CA GLN A 113 4.71 -0.13 14.21
C GLN A 113 4.90 -1.61 14.55
N LYS A 114 3.99 -2.18 15.35
CA LYS A 114 4.04 -3.59 15.72
C LYS A 114 3.59 -4.46 14.54
N LYS A 115 4.49 -5.33 14.08
CA LYS A 115 4.16 -6.34 13.08
C LYS A 115 3.07 -7.27 13.62
N ALA A 116 2.03 -7.50 12.83
CA ALA A 116 0.98 -8.45 13.14
C ALA A 116 1.58 -9.86 13.29
N ILE A 117 1.04 -10.66 14.21
CA ILE A 117 1.29 -12.11 14.17
C ILE A 117 0.64 -12.65 12.91
N GLU A 118 1.45 -13.20 12.01
CA GLU A 118 0.98 -13.94 10.84
C GLU A 118 0.76 -15.39 11.28
N PRO A 119 -0.45 -15.96 11.09
CA PRO A 119 -0.70 -17.37 11.41
C PRO A 119 0.30 -18.27 10.68
N GLU A 120 0.99 -19.15 11.41
CA GLU A 120 1.92 -20.11 10.81
C GLU A 120 1.19 -21.14 9.94
N SER A 121 -0.08 -21.43 10.28
CA SER A 121 -0.98 -22.28 9.52
C SER A 121 -2.43 -21.77 9.59
N LEU A 122 -3.33 -22.43 8.85
CA LEU A 122 -4.77 -22.15 8.90
C LEU A 122 -5.50 -23.00 9.95
N GLU A 123 -4.78 -23.56 10.93
CA GLU A 123 -5.36 -24.27 12.05
C GLU A 123 -6.05 -23.31 13.02
N ALA A 124 -7.12 -23.76 13.68
CA ALA A 124 -7.92 -22.93 14.59
C ALA A 124 -7.09 -22.25 15.68
N ARG A 125 -6.07 -22.94 16.23
CA ARG A 125 -5.18 -22.39 17.26
C ARG A 125 -4.44 -21.15 16.79
N ASP A 126 -3.85 -21.20 15.60
CA ASP A 126 -3.00 -20.12 15.07
C ASP A 126 -3.85 -18.92 14.66
N ILE A 127 -5.07 -19.17 14.16
CA ILE A 127 -6.04 -18.11 13.85
C ILE A 127 -6.52 -17.43 15.14
N VAL A 128 -6.76 -18.18 16.23
CA VAL A 128 -7.12 -17.63 17.54
C VAL A 128 -5.98 -16.82 18.14
N GLU A 129 -4.73 -17.25 17.98
CA GLU A 129 -3.55 -16.49 18.41
C GLU A 129 -3.44 -15.15 17.65
N ALA A 130 -3.66 -15.15 16.34
CA ALA A 130 -3.71 -13.93 15.54
C ALA A 130 -4.87 -13.00 15.95
N LEU A 131 -6.05 -13.54 16.29
CA LEU A 131 -7.17 -12.77 16.84
C LEU A 131 -6.84 -12.14 18.20
N ALA A 132 -6.09 -12.84 19.06
CA ALA A 132 -5.64 -12.33 20.34
C ALA A 132 -4.62 -11.19 20.19
N ASP A 133 -3.66 -11.32 19.26
CA ASP A 133 -2.75 -10.23 18.90
C ASP A 133 -3.50 -9.02 18.34
N LEU A 134 -4.47 -9.24 17.45
CA LEU A 134 -5.32 -8.19 16.90
C LEU A 134 -6.06 -7.41 18.01
N LEU A 135 -6.62 -8.12 19.00
CA LEU A 135 -7.29 -7.50 20.14
C LEU A 135 -6.32 -6.66 20.96
N ASN A 136 -5.11 -7.15 21.21
CA ASN A 136 -4.09 -6.43 21.96
C ASN A 136 -3.62 -5.16 21.24
N ARG A 137 -3.36 -5.24 19.92
CA ARG A 137 -3.02 -4.09 19.07
C ARG A 137 -4.15 -3.06 19.05
N THR A 138 -5.40 -3.51 18.99
CA THR A 138 -6.57 -2.63 19.04
C THR A 138 -6.66 -1.91 20.40
N ARG A 139 -6.46 -2.63 21.51
CA ARG A 139 -6.51 -2.06 22.88
C ARG A 139 -5.36 -1.10 23.16
N ALA A 140 -4.18 -1.37 22.60
CA ALA A 140 -3.02 -0.51 22.71
C ALA A 140 -3.15 0.78 21.88
N GLY A 141 -4.10 0.83 20.94
CA GLY A 141 -4.23 1.94 19.99
C GLY A 141 -3.22 1.90 18.84
N ASP A 142 -2.55 0.75 18.66
CA ASP A 142 -1.54 0.54 17.61
C ASP A 142 -2.16 0.46 16.21
N ILE A 143 -3.47 0.28 16.09
CA ILE A 143 -4.17 0.23 14.80
C ILE A 143 -5.47 1.02 14.84
N THR A 144 -5.94 1.42 13.65
CA THR A 144 -7.24 2.11 13.52
C THR A 144 -8.40 1.12 13.70
N THR A 145 -9.57 1.63 14.07
CA THR A 145 -10.79 0.81 14.20
C THR A 145 -11.18 0.15 12.88
N ASP A 146 -11.02 0.85 11.76
CA ASP A 146 -11.28 0.30 10.42
C ASP A 146 -10.29 -0.83 10.08
N GLN A 147 -9.00 -0.67 10.39
CA GLN A 147 -8.01 -1.74 10.22
C GLN A 147 -8.38 -2.96 11.09
N ALA A 148 -8.74 -2.75 12.35
CA ALA A 148 -9.15 -3.82 13.25
C ALA A 148 -10.38 -4.58 12.74
N GLN A 149 -11.38 -3.87 12.21
CA GLN A 149 -12.58 -4.49 11.64
C GLN A 149 -12.26 -5.35 10.41
N ARG A 150 -11.41 -4.86 9.50
CA ARG A 150 -11.00 -5.59 8.30
C ARG A 150 -10.19 -6.84 8.64
N GLU A 151 -9.18 -6.71 9.49
CA GLU A 151 -8.36 -7.85 9.93
C GLU A 151 -9.22 -8.89 10.68
N SER A 152 -10.13 -8.45 11.56
CA SER A 152 -11.04 -9.34 12.30
C SER A 152 -11.98 -10.11 11.38
N LEU A 153 -12.52 -9.47 10.34
CA LEU A 153 -13.38 -10.12 9.34
C LEU A 153 -12.64 -11.22 8.59
N ILE A 154 -11.40 -10.94 8.15
CA ILE A 154 -10.57 -11.93 7.43
C ILE A 154 -10.29 -13.12 8.34
N LEU A 155 -9.78 -12.89 9.55
CA LEU A 155 -9.47 -13.97 10.51
C LEU A 155 -10.71 -14.78 10.87
N SER A 156 -11.86 -14.13 11.08
CA SER A 156 -13.12 -14.82 11.37
C SER A 156 -13.60 -15.69 10.21
N ASN A 157 -13.40 -15.24 8.96
CA ASN A 157 -13.75 -16.02 7.78
C ASN A 157 -12.82 -17.22 7.59
N LEU A 158 -11.53 -17.07 7.90
CA LEU A 158 -10.58 -18.17 7.90
C LEU A 158 -10.96 -19.24 8.93
N LEU A 159 -11.32 -18.83 10.16
CA LEU A 159 -11.75 -19.76 11.21
C LEU A 159 -13.01 -20.53 10.79
N LYS A 160 -14.01 -19.85 10.22
CA LYS A 160 -15.23 -20.49 9.71
C LYS A 160 -14.95 -21.48 8.58
N ALA A 161 -14.01 -21.16 7.69
CA ALA A 161 -13.61 -22.05 6.62
C ALA A 161 -12.96 -23.33 7.18
N TYR A 162 -12.07 -23.17 8.17
CA TYR A 162 -11.48 -24.29 8.91
C TYR A 162 -12.56 -25.18 9.54
N ASP A 163 -13.46 -24.59 10.34
CA ASP A 163 -14.53 -25.31 11.02
C ASP A 163 -15.39 -26.09 10.01
N THR A 164 -15.72 -25.48 8.87
CA THR A 164 -16.50 -26.13 7.80
C THR A 164 -15.76 -27.34 7.23
N THR A 165 -14.46 -27.22 6.97
CA THR A 165 -13.64 -28.31 6.44
C THR A 165 -13.44 -29.44 7.45
N GLU A 166 -13.17 -29.12 8.70
CA GLU A 166 -12.91 -30.10 9.76
C GLU A 166 -14.20 -30.83 10.16
N VAL A 167 -15.33 -30.11 10.29
CA VAL A 167 -16.63 -30.72 10.56
C VAL A 167 -17.04 -31.65 9.44
N LYS A 168 -16.82 -31.26 8.17
CA LYS A 168 -17.10 -32.13 7.03
C LYS A 168 -16.23 -33.40 7.05
N ALA A 169 -14.93 -33.26 7.31
CA ALA A 169 -14.03 -34.41 7.42
C ALA A 169 -14.46 -35.39 8.53
N LYS A 170 -14.82 -34.88 9.71
CA LYS A 170 -15.33 -35.70 10.82
C LYS A 170 -16.67 -36.36 10.50
N LEU A 171 -17.55 -35.68 9.76
CA LEU A 171 -18.82 -36.25 9.31
C LEU A 171 -18.59 -37.40 8.33
N ASP A 172 -17.73 -37.20 7.32
CA ASP A 172 -17.38 -38.23 6.33
C ASP A 172 -16.75 -39.46 7.02
N GLU A 173 -15.90 -39.27 8.03
CA GLU A 173 -15.31 -40.34 8.84
C GLU A 173 -16.37 -41.12 9.63
N LEU A 174 -17.31 -40.42 10.27
CA LEU A 174 -18.42 -41.04 10.99
C LEU A 174 -19.35 -41.81 10.05
N GLU A 175 -19.67 -41.26 8.88
CA GLU A 175 -20.47 -41.93 7.84
C GLU A 175 -19.78 -43.21 7.35
N ALA A 176 -18.46 -43.20 7.17
CA ALA A 176 -17.69 -44.39 6.81
C ALA A 176 -17.75 -45.47 7.90
N ILE A 177 -17.62 -45.10 9.18
CA ILE A 177 -17.69 -46.03 10.32
C ILE A 177 -19.11 -46.62 10.48
N VAL A 178 -20.15 -45.81 10.28
CA VAL A 178 -21.55 -46.25 10.41
C VAL A 178 -22.01 -47.05 9.19
N GLY A 179 -21.61 -46.64 7.98
CA GLY A 179 -21.92 -47.30 6.72
C GLY A 179 -21.22 -48.65 6.54
N GLY A 180 -20.00 -48.80 7.09
CA GLY A 180 -19.27 -50.07 7.10
C GLY A 180 -19.78 -51.13 8.09
N ARG A 181 -20.78 -50.80 8.92
CA ARG A 181 -21.42 -51.74 9.88
C ARG A 181 -22.73 -52.36 9.36
N ARG A 182 -23.05 -52.21 8.07
CA ARG A 182 -24.19 -52.88 7.42
C ARG A 182 -23.75 -54.03 6.53
#